data_AF-A0A0B8PAP6-F1
#
_entry.id   AF-A0A0B8PAP6-F1
#
_cell.length_a   1.000
_cell.length_b   1.000
_cell.length_c   1.000
_cell.angle_alpha   90.00
_cell.angle_beta   90.00
_cell.angle_gamma   90.00
#
_symmetry.space_group_name_H-M   'P 1'
#
loop_
_entity.id
_entity.type
_entity.pdbx_description
1 polymer ?
#
loop_
_entity_poly.entity_id
_entity_poly.type
_entity_poly.pdbx_seq_one_letter_code
_entity_poly.pdbx_strand_id
1 'polypeptide(L)' 'MLVRVGVCDIETLNNLGAACVYVRLKQVYGQDLSLNLLWKLEGALRQIHYTLLDHRVKNQLVSQINRNQLDSY' A
#
# COMPACT_ATOMS: atom_id res chain seq x y z
N MET A 1 4.44 -9.54 -9.67
CA MET A 1 3.37 -8.59 -9.32
C MET A 1 3.93 -7.22 -8.88
N LEU A 2 4.90 -7.15 -7.95
CA LEU A 2 5.52 -5.88 -7.53
C LEU A 2 6.45 -5.22 -8.57
N VAL A 3 7.19 -6.02 -9.34
CA VAL A 3 8.13 -5.54 -10.38
C VAL A 3 7.46 -4.69 -11.46
N ARG A 4 6.18 -4.93 -11.80
CA ARG A 4 5.42 -4.12 -12.77
C ARG A 4 5.08 -2.72 -12.27
N VAL A 5 5.17 -2.49 -10.96
CA VAL A 5 4.89 -1.19 -10.33
C VAL A 5 6.20 -0.46 -9.96
N GLY A 6 7.35 -1.06 -10.27
CA GLY A 6 8.67 -0.48 -10.00
C GLY A 6 9.10 -0.58 -8.54
N VAL A 7 8.44 -1.44 -7.75
CA VAL A 7 8.84 -1.70 -6.36
C VAL A 7 9.70 -2.95 -6.35
N CYS A 8 11.01 -2.74 -6.40
CA CYS A 8 12.00 -3.81 -6.31
C CYS A 8 12.45 -4.05 -4.86
N ASP A 9 12.46 -2.98 -4.04
CA ASP A 9 13.04 -3.03 -2.70
C ASP A 9 12.15 -2.39 -1.63
N ILE A 10 12.38 -2.82 -0.39
CA ILE A 10 11.75 -2.27 0.82
C ILE A 10 12.04 -0.77 0.92
N GLU A 11 13.23 -0.34 0.49
CA GLU A 11 13.62 1.06 0.46
C GLU A 11 12.78 1.88 -0.54
N THR A 12 12.52 1.34 -1.74
CA THR A 12 11.64 1.96 -2.74
C THR A 12 10.19 2.02 -2.25
N LEU A 13 9.73 0.95 -1.58
CA LEU A 13 8.41 0.90 -0.94
C LEU A 13 8.29 1.93 0.19
N ASN A 14 9.35 2.14 0.97
CA ASN A 14 9.39 3.11 2.06
C ASN A 14 9.40 4.55 1.50
N ASN A 15 10.15 4.78 0.42
CA ASN A 15 10.26 6.09 -0.22
C ASN A 15 8.94 6.52 -0.91
N LEU A 16 8.27 5.59 -1.60
CA LEU A 16 6.98 5.85 -2.26
C LEU A 16 5.79 5.79 -1.28
N GLY A 17 5.92 5.02 -0.21
CA GLY A 17 4.85 4.72 0.74
C GLY A 17 3.92 3.60 0.30
N ALA A 18 3.51 2.75 1.25
CA ALA A 18 2.64 1.59 1.00
C ALA A 18 1.30 1.98 0.33
N ALA A 19 0.72 3.12 0.68
CA ALA A 19 -0.51 3.64 0.09
C ALA A 19 -0.36 3.96 -1.41
N CYS A 20 0.74 4.60 -1.80
CA CYS A 20 0.96 5.02 -3.19
C CYS A 20 1.21 3.81 -4.11
N VAL A 21 2.01 2.86 -3.63
CA VAL A 21 2.26 1.57 -4.30
C VAL A 21 0.97 0.77 -4.47
N TYR A 22 0.14 0.72 -3.43
CA TYR A 22 -1.15 0.04 -3.49
C TYR A 22 -2.09 0.67 -4.51
N VAL A 23 -2.17 2.00 -4.57
CA VAL A 23 -2.99 2.72 -5.55
C VAL A 23 -2.53 2.42 -6.97
N ARG A 24 -1.21 2.46 -7.23
CA ARG A 24 -0.66 2.06 -8.54
C ARG A 24 -0.97 0.61 -8.89
N LEU A 25 -0.84 -0.31 -7.93
CA LEU A 25 -1.21 -1.72 -8.13
C LEU A 25 -2.69 -1.86 -8.46
N LYS A 26 -3.57 -1.14 -7.76
CA LYS A 26 -5.02 -1.14 -8.00
C LYS A 26 -5.38 -0.56 -9.36
N GLN A 27 -4.64 0.45 -9.84
CA GLN A 27 -4.79 0.98 -11.20
C GLN A 27 -4.34 -0.02 -12.28
N VAL A 28 -3.25 -0.75 -12.06
CA VAL A 28 -2.67 -1.70 -13.03
C VAL A 28 -3.42 -3.04 -13.07
N TYR A 29 -3.83 -3.56 -11.91
CA TYR A 29 -4.48 -4.86 -11.77
C TYR A 29 -6.02 -4.77 -11.68
N GLY A 30 -6.58 -3.58 -11.47
CA GLY A 30 -8.02 -3.37 -11.35
C GLY A 30 -8.58 -3.54 -9.94
N GLN A 31 -9.91 -3.57 -9.84
CA GLN A 31 -10.68 -3.51 -8.58
C GLN A 31 -10.54 -4.74 -7.66
N ASP A 32 -9.98 -5.84 -8.13
CA ASP A 32 -9.82 -7.09 -7.35
C ASP A 32 -8.68 -7.04 -6.31
N LEU A 33 -7.97 -5.92 -6.22
CA LEU A 33 -6.89 -5.76 -5.26
C LEU A 33 -7.44 -5.59 -3.84
N SER A 34 -7.22 -6.60 -3.00
CA SER A 34 -7.67 -6.62 -1.61
C SER A 34 -6.82 -5.73 -0.70
N LEU A 35 -7.46 -5.02 0.23
CA LEU A 35 -6.80 -4.20 1.27
C LEU A 35 -5.81 -4.99 2.13
N ASN A 36 -5.95 -6.32 2.16
CA ASN A 36 -5.00 -7.20 2.84
C ASN A 36 -3.57 -7.07 2.28
N LEU A 37 -3.41 -6.73 0.99
CA LEU A 37 -2.10 -6.47 0.40
C LEU A 37 -1.45 -5.22 0.99
N LEU A 38 -2.23 -4.15 1.20
CA LEU A 38 -1.75 -2.91 1.82
C LEU A 38 -1.17 -3.17 3.21
N TRP A 39 -1.89 -3.94 4.03
CA TRP A 39 -1.42 -4.27 5.37
C TRP A 39 -0.19 -5.18 5.35
N LYS A 40 -0.10 -6.10 4.38
CA LYS A 40 1.11 -6.91 4.17
C LYS A 40 2.32 -6.06 3.79
N LEU A 41 2.14 -5.04 2.95
CA LEU A 41 3.20 -4.10 2.57
C LEU A 41 3.69 -3.28 3.76
N GLU A 42 2.76 -2.70 4.53
CA GLU A 42 3.14 -1.92 5.71
C GLU A 42 3.74 -2.80 6.82
N GLY A 43 3.23 -4.03 6.98
CA GLY A 43 3.82 -5.03 7.87
C GLY A 43 5.25 -5.36 7.47
N ALA A 44 5.51 -5.57 6.17
CA ALA A 44 6.84 -5.83 5.63
C ALA A 44 7.79 -4.63 5.86
N LEU A 45 7.32 -3.38 5.66
CA LEU A 45 8.11 -2.16 5.93
C LEU A 45 8.53 -2.07 7.39
N ARG A 46 7.62 -2.37 8.31
CA ARG A 46 7.83 -2.31 9.76
C ARG A 46 8.48 -3.56 10.33
N GLN A 47 8.76 -4.57 9.49
CA GLN A 47 9.22 -5.90 9.88
C GLN A 47 8.32 -6.55 10.96
N ILE A 48 7.01 -6.32 10.89
CA ILE A 48 6.01 -6.89 11.79
C ILE A 48 4.92 -7.61 11.01
N HIS A 49 4.28 -8.60 11.65
CA HIS A 49 3.09 -9.22 11.07
C HIS A 49 1.95 -8.18 10.94
N TYR A 50 1.26 -8.17 9.80
CA TYR A 50 0.14 -7.26 9.52
C TYR A 50 -1.03 -7.33 10.54
N THR A 51 -1.10 -8.41 11.33
CA THR A 51 -2.05 -8.57 12.44
C THR A 51 -1.69 -7.70 13.64
N LEU A 52 -0.40 -7.40 13.84
CA LEU A 52 0.12 -6.54 14.90
C LEU A 52 0.08 -5.06 14.54
N LEU A 53 -0.36 -4.71 13.32
CA LEU A 53 -0.53 -3.32 12.91
C LEU A 53 -1.64 -2.65 13.72
N ASP A 54 -1.28 -1.56 14.37
CA ASP A 54 -2.21 -0.73 15.12
C ASP A 54 -3.34 -0.21 14.21
N HIS A 55 -4.55 -0.11 14.76
CA HIS A 55 -5.72 0.34 14.03
C HIS A 55 -5.52 1.76 13.50
N ARG A 56 -4.73 2.58 14.21
CA ARG A 56 -4.39 3.94 13.76
C ARG A 56 -3.58 3.94 12.47
N VAL A 57 -2.61 3.03 12.34
CA VAL A 57 -1.78 2.91 11.14
C VAL A 57 -2.65 2.42 9.96
N LYS A 58 -3.52 1.43 10.19
CA LYS A 58 -4.46 0.95 9.17
C LYS A 58 -5.39 2.06 8.68
N ASN A 59 -5.95 2.85 9.60
CA ASN A 59 -6.82 3.97 9.23
C ASN A 59 -6.06 5.04 8.47
N GLN A 60 -4.85 5.39 8.90
CA GLN A 60 -4.02 6.39 8.22
C GLN A 60 -3.70 5.96 6.78
N LEU A 61 -3.37 4.68 6.59
CA LEU A 61 -3.13 4.07 5.27
C LEU A 61 -4.36 4.12 4.37
N VAL A 62 -5.54 3.79 4.90
CA VAL A 62 -6.81 3.84 4.14
C VAL A 62 -7.15 5.30 3.78
N SER A 63 -6.99 6.24 4.71
CA SER A 63 -7.17 7.68 4.43
C SER A 63 -6.21 8.19 3.36
N GLN A 64 -4.95 7.74 3.38
CA GLN A 64 -3.95 8.06 2.35
C GLN A 64 -4.39 7.54 0.97
N ILE A 65 -4.84 6.28 0.88
CA ILE A 65 -5.37 5.73 -0.38
C ILE A 65 -6.58 6.53 -0.85
N ASN A 66 -7.53 6.82 0.04
CA ASN A 66 -8.75 7.54 -0.32
C ASN A 66 -8.41 8.94 -0.87
N ARG A 67 -7.48 9.66 -0.23
CA ARG A 67 -6.97 10.93 -0.71
C ARG A 67 -6.30 10.82 -2.08
N ASN A 68 -5.47 9.79 -2.30
CA ASN A 68 -4.77 9.59 -3.57
C ASN A 68 -5.69 9.12 -4.71
N GLN A 69 -6.85 8.53 -4.40
CA GLN A 69 -7.86 8.14 -5.40
C GLN A 69 -8.71 9.33 -5.86
N LEU A 70 -8.82 10.38 -5.02
CA LEU A 70 -9.60 11.59 -5.32
C LEU A 70 -8.87 12.56 -6.27
N ASP A 71 -7.56 12.44 -6.43
CA ASP A 71 -6.74 13.26 -7.34
C ASP A 71 -6.78 12.76 -8.80
N SER A 72 -7.45 11.63 -9.07
CA SER A 72 -7.60 11.03 -10.41
C SER A 72 -8.97 11.30 -11.06
N TYR A 73 -9.67 12.37 -10.66
CA TYR A 73 -10.95 12.81 -11.25
C TYR A 73 -10.83 14.13 -11.98
#